data_AF-A0A975ISC2-F1
#
_entry.id   AF-A0A975ISC2-F1
#
_cell.length_a   1.000
_cell.length_b   1.000
_cell.length_c   1.000
_cell.angle_alpha   90.00
_cell.angle_beta   90.00
_cell.angle_gamma   90.00
#
_symmetry.space_group_name_H-M   'P 1'
#
loop_
_entity.id
_entity.type
_entity.pdbx_description
1 polymer ?
#
loop_
_entity_poly.entity_id
_entity_poly.type
_entity_poly.pdbx_seq_one_letter_code
_entity_poly.pdbx_strand_id
1 'polypeptide(L)'
;MKTIKKHTRKISLLFATALLFVSCSQYDYNEQLPENKDNVTQMLQRGKSFSGEELFKSVFFGIGEFANEIRQLEKQVELTNELDSEKREEVLTNLGVFTNKVNNENPTFFKDFKDLITSGNHLKIKNSIELGSDMIENNIEIIFPEFKKLFKKVKSDIDTSELVFNEQGR
;
A
#
# COMPACT_ATOMS: atom_id res chain seq x y z
N MET A 1 -62.41 -10.42 23.42
CA MET A 1 -60.94 -10.51 23.62
C MET A 1 -60.39 -11.94 23.36
N LYS A 2 -60.82 -12.64 22.28
CA LYS A 2 -60.38 -14.02 21.97
C LYS A 2 -59.80 -14.20 20.54
N THR A 3 -59.90 -13.20 19.67
CA THR A 3 -59.40 -13.25 18.29
C THR A 3 -57.95 -12.78 18.12
N ILE A 4 -57.44 -11.98 19.05
CA ILE A 4 -56.07 -11.43 18.99
C ILE A 4 -55.01 -12.52 19.24
N LYS A 5 -55.31 -13.54 20.06
CA LYS A 5 -54.37 -14.62 20.41
C LYS A 5 -54.02 -15.58 19.26
N LYS A 6 -54.77 -15.60 18.15
CA LYS A 6 -54.56 -16.54 17.04
C LYS A 6 -53.53 -16.05 16.00
N HIS A 7 -53.27 -14.75 15.96
CA HIS A 7 -52.37 -14.15 14.96
C HIS A 7 -50.99 -13.76 15.51
N THR A 8 -50.78 -13.80 16.83
CA THR A 8 -49.50 -13.48 17.46
C THR A 8 -48.35 -14.37 16.98
N ARG A 9 -48.61 -15.67 16.73
CA ARG A 9 -47.60 -16.59 16.17
C ARG A 9 -47.14 -16.20 14.76
N LYS A 10 -48.05 -15.69 13.92
CA LYS A 10 -47.71 -15.27 12.54
C LYS A 10 -47.02 -13.91 12.52
N ILE A 11 -47.41 -13.02 13.43
CA ILE A 11 -46.78 -11.70 13.59
C ILE A 11 -45.35 -11.86 14.14
N SER A 12 -45.12 -12.75 15.10
CA SER A 12 -43.80 -13.03 15.65
C SER A 12 -42.81 -13.55 14.60
N LEU A 13 -43.29 -14.35 13.64
CA LEU A 13 -42.44 -14.88 12.57
C LEU A 13 -42.00 -13.75 11.62
N LEU A 14 -42.89 -12.81 11.30
CA LEU A 14 -42.63 -11.65 10.46
C LEU A 14 -41.61 -10.67 11.07
N PHE A 15 -41.68 -10.45 12.39
CA PHE A 15 -40.69 -9.60 13.08
C PHE A 15 -39.30 -10.25 13.13
N ALA A 16 -39.22 -11.57 13.30
CA ALA A 16 -37.94 -12.28 13.30
C ALA A 16 -37.25 -12.24 11.93
N THR A 17 -38.00 -12.38 10.82
CA THR A 17 -37.43 -12.20 9.47
C THR A 17 -37.07 -10.74 9.18
N ALA A 18 -37.82 -9.76 9.67
CA ALA A 18 -37.47 -8.34 9.51
C ALA A 18 -36.15 -7.98 10.21
N LEU A 19 -35.85 -8.58 11.37
CA LEU A 19 -34.57 -8.39 12.08
C LEU A 19 -33.37 -8.99 11.32
N LEU A 20 -33.56 -10.03 10.52
CA LEU A 20 -32.49 -10.62 9.70
C LEU A 20 -32.12 -9.76 8.48
N PHE A 21 -33.02 -8.89 7.99
CA PHE A 21 -32.72 -7.95 6.90
C PHE A 21 -32.20 -6.59 7.38
N VAL A 22 -32.34 -6.26 8.67
CA VAL A 22 -31.79 -5.02 9.28
C VAL A 22 -30.32 -5.17 9.71
N SER A 23 -29.78 -6.39 9.76
CA SER A 23 -28.35 -6.62 10.07
C SER A 23 -27.38 -6.33 8.91
N CYS A 24 -27.87 -5.96 7.73
CA CYS A 24 -27.04 -5.17 6.80
C CYS A 24 -27.09 -3.70 7.24
N SER A 25 -26.71 -3.44 8.49
CA SER A 25 -26.21 -2.12 8.85
C SER A 25 -24.95 -1.94 8.02
N GLN A 26 -25.06 -1.15 6.96
CA GLN A 26 -23.94 -0.34 6.52
C GLN A 26 -23.45 0.34 7.80
N TYR A 27 -22.32 -0.12 8.32
CA TYR A 27 -21.65 0.61 9.38
C TYR A 27 -21.33 1.96 8.74
N ASP A 28 -22.13 2.96 9.05
CA ASP A 28 -21.75 4.35 8.91
C ASP A 28 -20.59 4.55 9.89
N TYR A 29 -19.41 4.14 9.41
CA TYR A 29 -18.15 4.56 9.95
C TYR A 29 -18.13 6.07 9.71
N ASN A 30 -18.49 6.83 10.74
CA ASN A 30 -18.22 8.26 10.83
C ASN A 30 -16.70 8.45 10.95
N GLU A 31 -15.94 8.03 9.94
CA GLU A 31 -14.76 8.77 9.56
C GLU A 31 -15.28 10.02 8.88
N GLN A 32 -14.74 11.18 9.26
CA GLN A 32 -14.84 12.38 8.45
C GLN A 32 -14.34 12.02 7.06
N LEU A 33 -15.28 11.66 6.19
CA LEU A 33 -15.03 11.41 4.80
C LEU A 33 -14.34 12.66 4.26
N PRO A 34 -13.14 12.53 3.67
CA PRO A 34 -12.54 13.66 3.00
C PRO A 34 -13.58 14.17 1.99
N GLU A 35 -13.69 15.49 1.91
CA GLU A 35 -14.68 16.29 1.17
C GLU A 35 -14.81 15.95 -0.34
N ASN A 36 -14.14 14.90 -0.82
CA ASN A 36 -13.94 14.58 -2.21
C ASN A 36 -13.90 13.05 -2.48
N LYS A 37 -15.03 12.36 -2.30
CA LYS A 37 -15.22 10.94 -2.69
C LYS A 37 -14.97 10.71 -4.19
N ASP A 38 -15.22 11.73 -5.01
CA ASP A 38 -15.04 11.66 -6.46
C ASP A 38 -13.57 11.52 -6.83
N ASN A 39 -12.67 12.25 -6.15
CA ASN A 39 -11.22 12.15 -6.40
C ASN A 39 -10.65 10.77 -6.04
N VAL A 40 -11.06 10.17 -4.92
CA VAL A 40 -10.54 8.85 -4.51
C VAL A 40 -11.01 7.77 -5.48
N THR A 41 -12.28 7.83 -5.90
CA THR A 41 -12.82 6.87 -6.87
C THR A 41 -12.13 6.99 -8.22
N GLN A 42 -11.88 8.21 -8.71
CA GLN A 42 -11.14 8.43 -9.95
C GLN A 42 -9.68 7.97 -9.87
N MET A 43 -9.00 8.24 -8.75
CA MET A 43 -7.63 7.77 -8.50
C MET A 43 -7.56 6.24 -8.53
N LEU A 44 -8.50 5.54 -7.87
CA LEU A 44 -8.56 4.08 -7.90
C LEU A 44 -8.83 3.52 -9.30
N GLN A 45 -9.67 4.20 -10.10
CA GLN A 45 -9.92 3.80 -11.49
C GLN A 45 -8.70 4.03 -12.39
N ARG A 46 -8.00 5.15 -12.24
CA ARG A 46 -6.71 5.38 -12.92
C ARG A 46 -5.67 4.36 -12.49
N GLY A 47 -5.62 4.00 -11.21
CA GLY A 47 -4.73 2.94 -10.72
C GLY A 47 -4.89 1.62 -11.49
N LYS A 48 -6.11 1.29 -11.94
CA LYS A 48 -6.36 0.06 -12.72
C LYS A 48 -5.77 0.06 -14.13
N SER A 49 -5.44 1.22 -14.71
CA SER A 49 -4.79 1.27 -16.03
C SER A 49 -3.29 0.97 -15.99
N PHE A 50 -2.65 1.06 -14.82
CA PHE A 50 -1.23 0.76 -14.65
C PHE A 50 -0.98 -0.73 -14.40
N SER A 51 0.23 -1.20 -14.70
CA SER A 51 0.68 -2.54 -14.33
C SER A 51 0.90 -2.66 -12.81
N GLY A 52 0.98 -3.89 -12.29
CA GLY A 52 1.29 -4.09 -10.88
C GLY A 52 2.68 -3.61 -10.50
N GLU A 53 3.65 -3.77 -11.39
CA GLU A 53 5.03 -3.29 -11.25
C GLU A 53 5.09 -1.75 -11.24
N GLU A 54 4.33 -1.08 -12.12
CA GLU A 54 4.24 0.38 -12.16
C GLU A 54 3.64 0.95 -10.89
N LEU A 55 2.54 0.34 -10.41
CA LEU A 55 1.92 0.71 -9.14
C LEU A 55 2.88 0.48 -7.97
N PHE A 56 3.59 -0.65 -7.97
CA PHE A 56 4.56 -0.98 -6.93
C PHE A 56 5.70 0.06 -6.88
N LYS A 57 6.29 0.39 -8.03
CA LYS A 57 7.32 1.43 -8.16
C LYS A 57 6.80 2.79 -7.71
N SER A 58 5.56 3.12 -8.04
CA SER A 58 4.94 4.38 -7.66
C SER A 58 4.76 4.49 -6.15
N VAL A 59 4.20 3.44 -5.52
CA VAL A 59 3.87 3.43 -4.09
C VAL A 59 5.12 3.43 -3.21
N PHE A 60 6.12 2.61 -3.54
CA PHE A 60 7.28 2.43 -2.66
C PHE A 60 8.46 3.35 -2.96
N PHE A 61 8.62 3.77 -4.22
CA PHE A 61 9.80 4.53 -4.65
C PHE A 61 9.46 5.93 -5.15
N GLY A 62 8.17 6.29 -5.23
CA GLY A 62 7.76 7.57 -5.79
C GLY A 62 8.11 7.70 -7.28
N ILE A 63 8.18 6.58 -8.01
CA ILE A 63 8.58 6.54 -9.42
C ILE A 63 7.38 6.22 -10.30
N GLY A 64 7.14 7.07 -11.31
CA GLY A 64 6.12 6.85 -12.33
C GLY A 64 4.96 7.82 -12.20
N GLU A 65 4.05 7.78 -13.18
CA GLU A 65 2.94 8.73 -13.27
C GLU A 65 2.01 8.64 -12.05
N PHE A 66 1.66 7.43 -11.62
CA PHE A 66 0.72 7.20 -10.53
C PHE A 66 1.22 7.72 -9.16
N ALA A 67 2.53 7.85 -8.95
CA ALA A 67 3.08 8.37 -7.70
C ALA A 67 2.62 9.81 -7.42
N ASN A 68 2.46 10.63 -8.47
CA ASN A 68 2.00 12.02 -8.37
C ASN A 68 0.54 12.14 -7.89
N GLU A 69 -0.24 11.06 -7.99
CA GLU A 69 -1.63 11.03 -7.56
C GLU A 69 -1.76 10.76 -6.05
N ILE A 70 -0.69 10.29 -5.40
CA ILE A 70 -0.67 9.98 -3.98
C ILE A 70 -0.07 11.18 -3.23
N ARG A 71 -0.94 12.02 -2.66
CA ARG A 71 -0.54 13.25 -1.96
C ARG A 71 0.55 13.03 -0.89
N GLN A 72 0.49 11.90 -0.18
CA GLN A 72 1.46 11.57 0.86
C GLN A 72 2.87 11.31 0.31
N LEU A 73 3.02 11.08 -1.01
CA LEU A 73 4.29 10.83 -1.67
C LEU A 73 4.86 12.07 -2.37
N GLU A 74 4.20 13.23 -2.32
CA GLU A 74 4.62 14.45 -3.04
C GLU A 74 6.11 14.78 -2.82
N LYS A 75 6.54 14.86 -1.56
CA LYS A 75 7.95 15.09 -1.20
C LYS A 75 8.88 13.97 -1.70
N GLN A 76 8.44 12.72 -1.67
CA GLN A 76 9.27 11.61 -2.15
C GLN A 76 9.43 11.66 -3.67
N VAL A 77 8.37 12.01 -4.39
CA VAL A 77 8.40 12.21 -5.85
C VAL A 77 9.36 13.35 -6.21
N GLU A 78 9.31 14.47 -5.49
CA GLU A 78 10.27 15.58 -5.66
C GLU A 78 11.71 15.11 -5.49
N LEU A 79 12.02 14.47 -4.35
CA LEU A 79 13.38 13.96 -4.07
C LEU A 79 13.85 12.95 -5.12
N THR A 80 12.96 12.06 -5.57
CA THR A 80 13.27 11.07 -6.61
C THR A 80 13.53 11.74 -7.97
N ASN A 81 12.84 12.85 -8.28
CA ASN A 81 13.04 13.60 -9.51
C ASN A 81 14.31 14.47 -9.47
N GLU A 82 14.76 14.87 -8.28
CA GLU A 82 16.00 15.63 -8.06
C GLU A 82 17.27 14.76 -8.06
N LEU A 83 17.14 13.43 -8.09
CA LEU A 83 18.28 12.54 -8.22
C LEU A 83 19.09 12.86 -9.49
N ASP A 84 20.41 12.84 -9.36
CA ASP A 84 21.27 12.93 -10.53
C ASP A 84 20.98 11.79 -11.52
N SER A 85 21.17 12.07 -12.81
CA SER A 85 20.74 11.16 -13.87
C SER A 85 21.39 9.78 -13.78
N GLU A 86 22.66 9.71 -13.37
CA GLU A 86 23.40 8.45 -13.25
C GLU A 86 22.86 7.60 -12.09
N LYS A 87 22.68 8.19 -10.90
CA LYS A 87 22.07 7.47 -9.76
C LYS A 87 20.63 7.08 -10.03
N ARG A 88 19.87 7.92 -10.74
CA ARG A 88 18.50 7.60 -11.11
C ARG A 88 18.45 6.40 -12.05
N GLU A 89 19.34 6.34 -13.05
CA GLU A 89 19.46 5.20 -13.95
C GLU A 89 19.90 3.92 -13.23
N GLU A 90 20.84 4.03 -12.30
CA GLU A 90 21.28 2.92 -11.45
C GLU A 90 20.12 2.34 -10.63
N VAL A 91 19.36 3.20 -9.94
CA VAL A 91 18.19 2.77 -9.14
C VAL A 91 17.13 2.12 -10.04
N LEU A 92 16.82 2.69 -11.20
CA LEU A 92 15.86 2.12 -12.14
C LEU A 92 16.29 0.75 -12.66
N THR A 93 17.59 0.57 -12.92
CA THR A 93 18.18 -0.70 -13.34
C THR A 93 18.06 -1.74 -12.23
N ASN A 94 18.44 -1.39 -11.01
CA ASN A 94 18.35 -2.26 -9.83
C ASN A 94 16.90 -2.65 -9.53
N LEU A 95 15.96 -1.71 -9.66
CA LEU A 95 14.52 -1.98 -9.54
C LEU A 95 14.04 -2.95 -10.63
N GLY A 96 14.55 -2.86 -11.86
CA GLY A 96 14.27 -3.82 -12.91
C GLY A 96 14.71 -5.24 -12.56
N VAL A 97 15.93 -5.39 -12.03
CA VAL A 97 16.47 -6.67 -11.54
C VAL A 97 15.61 -7.22 -10.40
N PHE A 98 15.26 -6.36 -9.43
CA PHE A 98 14.38 -6.72 -8.32
C PHE A 98 13.01 -7.19 -8.80
N THR A 99 12.34 -6.44 -9.68
CA THR A 99 11.01 -6.82 -10.18
C THR A 99 11.05 -8.15 -10.94
N ASN A 100 12.10 -8.39 -11.72
CA ASN A 100 12.27 -9.66 -12.43
C ASN A 100 12.46 -10.83 -11.44
N LYS A 101 13.25 -10.64 -10.38
CA LYS A 101 13.42 -11.66 -9.34
C LYS A 101 12.09 -11.98 -8.65
N VAL A 102 11.36 -10.96 -8.20
CA VAL A 102 10.06 -11.15 -7.55
C VAL A 102 9.09 -11.87 -8.47
N ASN A 103 9.03 -11.51 -9.76
CA ASN A 103 8.16 -12.18 -10.72
C ASN A 103 8.55 -13.64 -10.97
N ASN A 104 9.84 -13.98 -10.91
CA ASN A 104 10.30 -15.36 -11.05
C ASN A 104 9.99 -16.20 -9.80
N GLU A 105 10.11 -15.64 -8.61
CA GLU A 105 9.86 -16.33 -7.34
C GLU A 105 8.35 -16.42 -7.02
N ASN A 106 7.60 -15.38 -7.37
CA ASN A 106 6.15 -15.31 -7.20
C ASN A 106 5.48 -14.60 -8.39
N PRO A 107 5.12 -15.36 -9.45
CA PRO A 107 4.56 -14.80 -10.69
C PRO A 107 3.23 -14.06 -10.53
N THR A 108 2.47 -14.28 -9.44
CA THR A 108 1.20 -13.57 -9.22
C THR A 108 1.36 -12.32 -8.38
N PHE A 109 2.54 -12.08 -7.79
CA PHE A 109 2.75 -11.02 -6.81
C PHE A 109 2.27 -9.65 -7.29
N PHE A 110 2.75 -9.17 -8.44
CA PHE A 110 2.41 -7.83 -8.94
C PHE A 110 0.93 -7.73 -9.34
N LYS A 111 0.36 -8.81 -9.86
CA LYS A 111 -1.07 -8.87 -10.17
C LYS A 111 -1.91 -8.74 -8.89
N ASP A 112 -1.57 -9.52 -7.86
CA ASP A 112 -2.30 -9.53 -6.59
C ASP A 112 -2.12 -8.19 -5.86
N PHE A 113 -0.91 -7.62 -5.90
CA PHE A 113 -0.63 -6.28 -5.39
C PHE A 113 -1.53 -5.23 -6.05
N LYS A 114 -1.64 -5.24 -7.39
CA LYS A 114 -2.55 -4.35 -8.13
C LYS A 114 -4.00 -4.50 -7.69
N ASP A 115 -4.48 -5.74 -7.60
CA ASP A 115 -5.87 -6.04 -7.24
C ASP A 115 -6.19 -5.54 -5.82
N LEU A 116 -5.24 -5.67 -4.88
CA LEU A 116 -5.41 -5.24 -3.50
C LEU A 116 -5.26 -3.72 -3.33
N ILE A 117 -4.25 -3.10 -3.94
CA ILE A 117 -3.98 -1.66 -3.79
C ILE A 117 -5.06 -0.79 -4.44
N THR A 118 -5.69 -1.29 -5.51
CA THR A 118 -6.79 -0.59 -6.20
C THR A 118 -8.19 -0.99 -5.71
N SER A 119 -8.28 -1.79 -4.64
CA SER A 119 -9.54 -2.37 -4.16
C SER A 119 -10.50 -1.37 -3.50
N GLY A 120 -10.00 -0.20 -3.09
CA GLY A 120 -10.74 0.75 -2.25
C GLY A 120 -11.05 0.25 -0.83
N ASN A 121 -10.54 -0.92 -0.45
CA ASN A 121 -10.68 -1.46 0.89
C ASN A 121 -9.40 -1.21 1.69
N HIS A 122 -9.47 -0.37 2.73
CA HIS A 122 -8.31 0.04 3.51
C HIS A 122 -7.52 -1.11 4.13
N LEU A 123 -8.20 -2.18 4.59
CA LEU A 123 -7.52 -3.35 5.15
C LEU A 123 -6.73 -4.10 4.08
N LYS A 124 -7.32 -4.30 2.89
CA LYS A 124 -6.63 -4.94 1.77
C LYS A 124 -5.43 -4.12 1.29
N ILE A 125 -5.60 -2.81 1.20
CA ILE A 125 -4.54 -1.85 0.86
C ILE A 125 -3.40 -1.96 1.87
N LYS A 126 -3.71 -1.88 3.17
CA LYS A 126 -2.71 -2.01 4.25
C LYS A 126 -1.94 -3.32 4.14
N ASN A 127 -2.63 -4.46 4.02
CA ASN A 127 -1.98 -5.76 3.91
C ASN A 127 -1.08 -5.84 2.65
N SER A 128 -1.51 -5.24 1.54
CA SER A 128 -0.70 -5.16 0.30
C SER A 128 0.57 -4.34 0.49
N ILE A 129 0.50 -3.25 1.25
CA ILE A 129 1.65 -2.42 1.60
C ILE A 129 2.61 -3.18 2.51
N GLU A 130 2.10 -3.91 3.52
CA GLU A 130 2.92 -4.75 4.40
C GLU A 130 3.66 -5.82 3.60
N LEU A 131 2.94 -6.58 2.77
CA LEU A 131 3.56 -7.60 1.90
C LEU A 131 4.59 -7.02 0.93
N GLY A 132 4.33 -5.83 0.38
CA GLY A 132 5.28 -5.15 -0.49
C GLY A 132 6.53 -4.67 0.25
N SER A 133 6.36 -4.24 1.50
CA SER A 133 7.48 -3.85 2.38
C SER A 133 8.37 -5.05 2.68
N ASP A 134 7.78 -6.19 3.04
CA ASP A 134 8.51 -7.45 3.27
C ASP A 134 9.30 -7.87 2.02
N MET A 135 8.73 -7.71 0.82
CA MET A 135 9.44 -8.00 -0.42
C MET A 135 10.65 -7.10 -0.64
N ILE A 136 10.55 -5.81 -0.30
CA ILE A 136 11.66 -4.87 -0.38
C ILE A 136 12.73 -5.23 0.64
N GLU A 137 12.36 -5.46 1.90
CA GLU A 137 13.31 -5.79 2.97
C GLU A 137 14.12 -7.05 2.64
N ASN A 138 13.45 -8.11 2.19
CA ASN A 138 14.09 -9.36 1.80
C ASN A 138 15.02 -9.24 0.58
N ASN A 139 14.90 -8.15 -0.19
CA ASN A 139 15.67 -7.93 -1.40
C ASN A 139 16.39 -6.57 -1.42
N ILE A 140 16.59 -5.95 -0.25
CA ILE A 140 17.12 -4.59 -0.16
C ILE A 140 18.52 -4.48 -0.76
N GLU A 141 19.31 -5.56 -0.72
CA GLU A 141 20.65 -5.63 -1.32
C GLU A 141 20.63 -5.57 -2.86
N ILE A 142 19.51 -5.93 -3.50
CA ILE A 142 19.37 -5.82 -4.96
C ILE A 142 19.07 -4.37 -5.33
N ILE A 143 18.22 -3.71 -4.56
CA ILE A 143 17.76 -2.34 -4.82
C ILE A 143 18.87 -1.33 -4.45
N PHE A 144 19.51 -1.54 -3.30
CA PHE A 144 20.58 -0.72 -2.76
C PHE A 144 21.80 -1.58 -2.36
N PRO A 145 22.66 -1.96 -3.32
CA PRO A 145 23.82 -2.82 -3.05
C PRO A 145 24.79 -2.27 -1.99
N GLU A 146 24.91 -0.93 -1.94
CA GLU A 146 25.74 -0.24 -0.95
C GLU A 146 25.20 -0.35 0.48
N PHE A 147 23.91 -0.68 0.66
CA PHE A 147 23.29 -0.80 1.99
C PHE A 147 24.00 -1.84 2.87
N LYS A 148 24.39 -2.98 2.29
CA LYS A 148 25.14 -4.02 3.01
C LYS A 148 26.53 -3.53 3.45
N LYS A 149 27.21 -2.78 2.59
CA LYS A 149 28.52 -2.21 2.90
C LYS A 149 28.40 -1.16 4.00
N LEU A 150 27.40 -0.28 3.91
CA LEU A 150 27.09 0.72 4.92
C LEU A 150 26.80 0.06 6.28
N PHE A 151 25.93 -0.94 6.33
CA PHE A 151 25.59 -1.63 7.57
C PHE A 151 26.81 -2.30 8.22
N LYS A 152 27.65 -2.97 7.41
CA LYS A 152 28.91 -3.56 7.89
C LYS A 152 29.86 -2.50 8.44
N LYS A 153 30.00 -1.37 7.74
CA LYS A 153 30.85 -0.27 8.16
C LYS A 153 30.35 0.34 9.48
N VAL A 154 29.07 0.69 9.56
CA VAL A 154 28.47 1.26 10.79
C VAL A 154 28.64 0.31 11.97
N LYS A 155 28.42 -0.99 11.78
CA LYS A 155 28.67 -1.99 12.82
C LYS A 155 30.14 -2.02 13.27
N SER A 156 31.07 -2.04 12.31
CA SER A 156 32.50 -1.99 12.61
C SER A 156 32.88 -0.74 13.39
N ASP A 157 32.40 0.44 12.94
CA ASP A 157 32.70 1.73 13.58
C ASP A 157 32.13 1.82 15.00
N ILE A 158 31.01 1.13 15.29
CA ILE A 158 30.49 0.98 16.66
C ILE A 158 31.42 0.10 17.49
N ASP A 159 31.82 -1.05 16.95
CA ASP A 159 32.71 -2.00 17.64
C ASP A 159 34.09 -1.38 17.91
N THR A 160 34.58 -0.49 17.05
CA THR A 160 35.85 0.24 17.20
C THR A 160 35.73 1.58 17.91
N SER A 161 34.52 2.02 18.29
CA SER A 161 34.24 3.36 18.84
C SER A 161 34.68 4.52 17.93
N GLU A 162 34.67 4.31 16.61
CA GLU A 162 35.01 5.28 15.56
C GLU A 162 33.76 5.90 14.90
N LEU A 163 32.56 5.58 15.40
CA LEU A 163 31.32 6.13 14.85
C LEU A 163 31.25 7.66 15.05
N VAL A 164 31.19 8.40 13.94
CA VAL A 164 31.04 9.87 13.94
C VAL A 164 29.65 10.25 13.46
N PHE A 165 28.92 11.01 14.28
CA PHE A 165 27.65 11.63 13.89
C PHE A 165 27.91 13.01 13.27
N ASN A 166 27.28 13.29 12.15
CA ASN A 166 27.33 14.62 11.54
C ASN A 166 26.14 15.45 12.06
N GLU A 167 26.38 16.57 12.74
CA GLU A 167 25.30 17.41 13.33
C GLU A 167 24.50 18.20 12.28
N GLN A 168 24.82 18.06 10.99
CA GLN A 168 24.11 18.71 9.88
C GLN A 168 23.16 17.72 9.21
N GLY A 169 22.02 17.47 9.85
CA GLY A 169 20.90 16.71 9.27
C GLY A 169 19.58 17.29 9.76
N ARG A 170 19.11 18.35 9.09
CA ARG A 170 17.74 18.86 9.18
C ARG A 170 17.08 18.74 7.81
#